data_AF-A0A7X9B1N0-F1
#
_entry.id   AF-A0A7X9B1N0-F1
#
_cell.length_a   1.000
_cell.length_b   1.000
_cell.length_c   1.000
_cell.angle_alpha   90.00
_cell.angle_beta   90.00
_cell.angle_gamma   90.00
#
_symmetry.space_group_name_H-M   'P 1'
#
loop_
_entity.id
_entity.type
_entity.pdbx_description
1 polymer ?
#
loop_
_entity_poly.entity_id
_entity_poly.type
_entity_poly.pdbx_seq_one_letter_code
_entity_poly.pdbx_strand_id
1 'polypeptide(L)'
;MDVTHRQMVWSHYVPWHAPFNTSSLVNRHYNFPTFQSAGDEMLDYKDEIRQAIRQGIDGFAVDVCVRENSTTYTEMVGKMLEAAEGTDFAIVPCLDVKTTPENQAARIKSMLDKFAEHPNYPVFRGKPLVFTYTWLAWTPAEWTRIRELLKADGITPAFVANIRGGFKPVGRDEVLTYIDSFDVLYSFALSGIDRVPVLQTVQVLREICRQHDKLYVTSLSPGYYGAWFNGRNDFYQPHYGFDQLHEGFLSSDTSDQWMHLTSWNDHDETSLLPMVFTSANPSITLAYANARKKLPPAWKDTRLCFAYHRELLPGTLLRIEALALPGTSDENTAVFGRIEHDGKILATLEEKQFTPGVFTTAEWLLDTISWTEVPYATPIVQIVRPGQPARTIRLPEIRLISGWLQNAVTLKVAETDLVDKVEASLAVSYNQHGFSAQCTFTAPENIQRLDLYRNDRPVAVFNHETNAQCILNLQATGTGTCEINLKNGKILYADRKFSQRGKPDFQVTANVVRSYGNRAWTPN
;
A
#
# COMPACT_ATOMS: atom_id res chain seq x y z
N MET A 1 -24.49 -8.27 -0.30
CA MET A 1 -23.79 -9.16 0.68
C MET A 1 -23.92 -8.63 2.10
N ASP A 2 -24.36 -9.42 3.09
CA ASP A 2 -24.43 -8.98 4.50
C ASP A 2 -23.10 -9.21 5.25
N VAL A 3 -22.57 -8.15 5.87
CA VAL A 3 -21.31 -8.16 6.62
C VAL A 3 -21.49 -7.95 8.13
N THR A 4 -22.73 -7.92 8.62
CA THR A 4 -23.10 -7.59 10.01
C THR A 4 -22.42 -8.47 11.06
N HIS A 5 -22.19 -9.75 10.77
CA HIS A 5 -21.57 -10.69 11.69
C HIS A 5 -20.23 -11.26 11.18
N ARG A 6 -19.73 -10.72 10.06
CA ARG A 6 -18.48 -11.17 9.45
C ARG A 6 -17.29 -10.44 10.05
N GLN A 7 -16.21 -11.19 10.32
CA GLN A 7 -14.89 -10.61 10.56
C GLN A 7 -14.35 -10.10 9.22
N MET A 8 -14.24 -8.78 9.07
CA MET A 8 -13.85 -8.15 7.80
C MET A 8 -12.50 -7.46 7.92
N VAL A 9 -11.69 -7.58 6.88
CA VAL A 9 -10.48 -6.77 6.67
C VAL A 9 -10.71 -5.90 5.46
N TRP A 10 -10.95 -4.61 5.71
CA TRP A 10 -11.09 -3.59 4.69
C TRP A 10 -9.72 -3.02 4.34
N SER A 11 -9.56 -2.55 3.11
CA SER A 11 -8.44 -1.70 2.75
C SER A 11 -8.93 -0.47 2.01
N HIS A 12 -8.35 0.67 2.32
CA HIS A 12 -8.56 1.88 1.54
C HIS A 12 -7.97 1.71 0.14
N TYR A 13 -8.66 2.22 -0.88
CA TYR A 13 -8.27 2.09 -2.28
C TYR A 13 -8.39 3.44 -2.99
N VAL A 14 -7.30 3.86 -3.63
CA VAL A 14 -7.24 5.12 -4.39
C VAL A 14 -7.35 4.84 -5.91
N PRO A 15 -8.41 5.31 -6.58
CA PRO A 15 -8.65 4.95 -7.98
C PRO A 15 -7.63 5.50 -8.98
N TRP A 16 -6.91 6.57 -8.62
CA TRP A 16 -5.87 7.17 -9.47
C TRP A 16 -4.54 6.38 -9.49
N HIS A 17 -4.40 5.34 -8.66
CA HIS A 17 -3.30 4.38 -8.66
C HIS A 17 -3.75 2.95 -8.98
N ALA A 18 -4.89 2.80 -9.67
CA ALA A 18 -5.25 1.52 -10.26
C ALA A 18 -4.13 1.01 -11.19
N PRO A 19 -3.96 -0.32 -11.37
CA PRO A 19 -2.83 -0.89 -12.09
C PRO A 19 -2.49 -0.24 -13.44
N PHE A 20 -3.50 0.06 -14.26
CA PHE A 20 -3.34 0.68 -15.58
C PHE A 20 -2.95 2.18 -15.52
N ASN A 21 -3.06 2.84 -14.37
CA ASN A 21 -2.68 4.24 -14.16
C ASN A 21 -1.27 4.39 -13.56
N THR A 22 -0.78 3.35 -12.86
CA THR A 22 0.40 3.50 -11.99
C THR A 22 1.69 3.76 -12.76
N SER A 23 1.85 3.17 -13.95
CA SER A 23 3.01 3.44 -14.82
C SER A 23 3.13 4.91 -15.23
N SER A 24 2.00 5.61 -15.38
CA SER A 24 1.98 7.04 -15.71
C SER A 24 2.43 7.95 -14.55
N LEU A 25 2.66 7.40 -13.35
CA LEU A 25 2.97 8.14 -12.12
C LEU A 25 4.29 7.69 -11.46
N VAL A 26 5.12 6.91 -12.16
CA VAL A 26 6.41 6.41 -11.66
C VAL A 26 7.37 7.52 -11.19
N ASN A 27 7.18 8.75 -11.69
CA ASN A 27 7.91 9.93 -11.26
C ASN A 27 7.33 10.58 -9.99
N ARG A 28 6.51 9.85 -9.21
CA ARG A 28 5.94 10.38 -7.95
C ARG A 28 6.14 9.47 -6.75
N HIS A 29 6.48 8.21 -6.98
CA HIS A 29 6.54 7.21 -5.92
C HIS A 29 7.99 6.90 -5.55
N TYR A 30 8.27 6.59 -4.28
CA TYR A 30 9.59 6.05 -3.89
C TYR A 30 9.69 4.52 -4.02
N ASN A 31 8.53 3.85 -4.16
CA ASN A 31 8.40 2.41 -4.27
C ASN A 31 7.44 2.08 -5.42
N PHE A 32 7.57 0.89 -5.99
CA PHE A 32 6.85 0.50 -7.21
C PHE A 32 6.07 -0.79 -6.99
N PRO A 33 4.83 -0.90 -7.49
CA PRO A 33 4.09 -2.15 -7.43
C PRO A 33 4.77 -3.20 -8.29
N THR A 34 4.69 -4.45 -7.87
CA THR A 34 5.15 -5.58 -8.69
C THR A 34 4.09 -6.05 -9.68
N PHE A 35 2.85 -5.56 -9.54
CA PHE A 35 1.74 -5.87 -10.43
C PHE A 35 2.07 -5.53 -11.89
N GLN A 36 1.74 -6.44 -12.81
CA GLN A 36 1.89 -6.24 -14.25
C GLN A 36 0.50 -6.11 -14.87
N SER A 37 0.19 -4.92 -15.39
CA SER A 37 -1.08 -4.71 -16.11
C SER A 37 -1.15 -5.59 -17.35
N ALA A 38 -2.28 -6.25 -17.55
CA ALA A 38 -2.62 -6.95 -18.79
C ALA A 38 -3.01 -5.98 -19.92
N GLY A 39 -3.07 -4.67 -19.65
CA GLY A 39 -3.59 -3.65 -20.56
C GLY A 39 -5.12 -3.66 -20.69
N ASP A 40 -5.81 -4.45 -19.88
CA ASP A 40 -7.27 -4.54 -19.78
C ASP A 40 -7.69 -4.29 -18.33
N GLU A 41 -8.44 -3.21 -18.11
CA GLU A 41 -8.84 -2.77 -16.77
C GLU A 41 -9.70 -3.81 -16.03
N MET A 42 -10.55 -4.56 -16.74
CA MET A 42 -11.41 -5.54 -16.09
C MET A 42 -10.60 -6.76 -15.63
N LEU A 43 -9.65 -7.21 -16.46
CA LEU A 43 -8.70 -8.26 -16.06
C LEU A 43 -7.81 -7.78 -14.92
N ASP A 44 -7.32 -6.54 -14.99
CA ASP A 44 -6.47 -5.96 -13.95
C ASP A 44 -7.19 -5.87 -12.61
N TYR A 45 -8.44 -5.38 -12.56
CA TYR A 45 -9.21 -5.35 -11.32
C TYR A 45 -9.49 -6.77 -10.79
N LYS A 46 -9.79 -7.74 -11.66
CA LYS A 46 -9.97 -9.14 -11.24
C LYS A 46 -8.70 -9.70 -10.59
N ASP A 47 -7.55 -9.44 -11.18
CA ASP A 47 -6.26 -9.91 -10.65
C ASP A 47 -5.87 -9.18 -9.36
N GLU A 48 -6.14 -7.88 -9.27
CA GLU A 48 -5.92 -7.09 -8.07
C GLU A 48 -6.81 -7.55 -6.91
N ILE A 49 -8.10 -7.80 -7.15
CA ILE A 49 -9.03 -8.38 -6.17
C ILE A 49 -8.55 -9.77 -5.73
N ARG A 50 -8.14 -10.64 -6.67
CA ARG A 50 -7.57 -11.96 -6.33
C ARG A 50 -6.32 -11.82 -5.45
N GLN A 51 -5.47 -10.84 -5.73
CA GLN A 51 -4.26 -10.59 -4.95
C GLN A 51 -4.60 -10.07 -3.54
N ALA A 52 -5.62 -9.24 -3.40
CA ALA A 52 -6.12 -8.77 -2.11
C ALA A 52 -6.72 -9.91 -1.28
N ILE A 53 -7.55 -10.78 -1.90
CA ILE A 53 -8.09 -11.98 -1.26
C ILE A 53 -6.97 -12.89 -0.74
N ARG A 54 -5.91 -13.11 -1.53
CA ARG A 54 -4.75 -13.91 -1.11
C ARG A 54 -3.98 -13.30 0.07
N GLN A 55 -4.11 -12.00 0.29
CA GLN A 55 -3.54 -11.30 1.46
C GLN A 55 -4.53 -11.23 2.63
N GLY A 56 -5.69 -11.88 2.53
CA GLY A 56 -6.70 -11.90 3.58
C GLY A 56 -7.57 -10.64 3.65
N ILE A 57 -7.54 -9.77 2.63
CA ILE A 57 -8.44 -8.61 2.53
C ILE A 57 -9.80 -9.07 2.00
N ASP A 58 -10.88 -8.58 2.59
CA ASP A 58 -12.26 -8.93 2.23
C ASP A 58 -12.97 -7.85 1.43
N GLY A 59 -12.43 -6.63 1.38
CA GLY A 59 -13.05 -5.58 0.59
C GLY A 59 -12.26 -4.29 0.50
N PHE A 60 -12.64 -3.48 -0.48
CA PHE A 60 -12.08 -2.16 -0.72
C PHE A 60 -13.08 -1.05 -0.40
N ALA A 61 -12.60 -0.05 0.34
CA ALA A 61 -13.22 1.26 0.45
C ALA A 61 -12.60 2.18 -0.62
N VAL A 62 -13.33 2.42 -1.71
CA VAL A 62 -12.83 3.05 -2.93
C VAL A 62 -13.15 4.54 -2.94
N ASP A 63 -12.14 5.40 -3.01
CA ASP A 63 -12.37 6.85 -3.01
C ASP A 63 -13.26 7.32 -4.16
N VAL A 64 -14.20 8.20 -3.80
CA VAL A 64 -15.02 8.96 -4.73
C VAL A 64 -15.03 10.42 -4.31
N CYS A 65 -14.82 11.31 -5.29
CA CYS A 65 -14.79 12.75 -5.04
C CYS A 65 -16.10 13.38 -5.51
N VAL A 66 -16.97 13.75 -4.58
CA VAL A 66 -18.21 14.48 -4.88
C VAL A 66 -17.88 15.93 -5.22
N ARG A 67 -18.44 16.42 -6.33
CA ARG A 67 -18.38 17.80 -6.81
C ARG A 67 -19.79 18.31 -7.06
N GLU A 68 -19.94 19.62 -7.29
CA GLU A 68 -21.23 20.29 -7.46
C GLU A 68 -22.14 19.57 -8.48
N ASN A 69 -21.57 19.08 -9.59
CA ASN A 69 -22.35 18.47 -10.67
C ASN A 69 -21.88 17.07 -11.09
N SER A 70 -20.95 16.46 -10.36
CA SER A 70 -20.39 15.15 -10.71
C SER A 70 -19.80 14.42 -9.51
N THR A 71 -19.58 13.12 -9.66
CA THR A 71 -18.84 12.33 -8.67
C THR A 71 -17.73 11.59 -9.41
N THR A 72 -16.50 12.07 -9.23
CA THR A 72 -15.33 11.49 -9.88
C THR A 72 -15.06 10.09 -9.31
N TYR A 73 -14.58 9.19 -10.17
CA TYR A 73 -14.23 7.79 -9.86
C TYR A 73 -15.39 6.83 -9.55
N THR A 74 -16.64 7.31 -9.52
CA THR A 74 -17.83 6.45 -9.36
C THR A 74 -17.90 5.31 -10.38
N GLU A 75 -17.43 5.53 -11.61
CA GLU A 75 -17.39 4.48 -12.65
C GLU A 75 -16.46 3.33 -12.27
N MET A 76 -15.37 3.60 -11.55
CA MET A 76 -14.43 2.57 -11.10
C MET A 76 -15.05 1.70 -10.02
N VAL A 77 -15.86 2.27 -9.12
CA VAL A 77 -16.67 1.48 -8.16
C VAL A 77 -17.53 0.45 -8.89
N GLY A 78 -18.23 0.87 -9.97
CA GLY A 78 -19.04 -0.03 -10.79
C GLY A 78 -18.22 -1.15 -11.45
N LYS A 79 -17.08 -0.81 -12.08
CA LYS A 79 -16.20 -1.80 -12.71
C LYS A 79 -15.59 -2.78 -11.70
N MET A 80 -15.24 -2.30 -10.50
CA MET A 80 -14.70 -3.15 -9.44
C MET A 80 -15.78 -4.08 -8.86
N LEU A 81 -17.02 -3.61 -8.75
CA LEU A 81 -18.16 -4.47 -8.40
C LEU A 81 -18.32 -5.60 -9.42
N GLU A 82 -18.34 -5.29 -10.72
CA GLU A 82 -18.38 -6.28 -11.79
C GLU A 82 -17.17 -7.24 -11.75
N ALA A 83 -15.97 -6.73 -11.45
CA ALA A 83 -14.77 -7.53 -11.30
C ALA A 83 -14.82 -8.49 -10.10
N ALA A 84 -15.56 -8.11 -9.04
CA ALA A 84 -15.72 -8.90 -7.82
C ALA A 84 -16.81 -9.99 -7.95
N GLU A 85 -17.63 -9.98 -9.00
CA GLU A 85 -18.70 -10.96 -9.19
C GLU A 85 -18.20 -12.42 -9.08
N GLY A 86 -18.96 -13.25 -8.39
CA GLY A 86 -18.60 -14.65 -8.12
C GLY A 86 -17.60 -14.83 -6.97
N THR A 87 -17.24 -13.76 -6.26
CA THR A 87 -16.43 -13.80 -5.04
C THR A 87 -17.19 -13.22 -3.85
N ASP A 88 -16.69 -13.43 -2.62
CA ASP A 88 -17.18 -12.78 -1.40
C ASP A 88 -16.51 -11.43 -1.12
N PHE A 89 -15.83 -10.83 -2.11
CA PHE A 89 -15.09 -9.58 -1.96
C PHE A 89 -16.02 -8.36 -2.05
N ALA A 90 -15.90 -7.45 -1.10
CA ALA A 90 -16.78 -6.28 -0.98
C ALA A 90 -16.18 -5.06 -1.68
N ILE A 91 -17.02 -4.28 -2.36
CA ILE A 91 -16.62 -2.97 -2.89
C ILE A 91 -17.60 -1.92 -2.36
N VAL A 92 -17.08 -0.87 -1.74
CA VAL A 92 -17.88 0.21 -1.14
C VAL A 92 -17.26 1.58 -1.46
N PRO A 93 -18.04 2.61 -1.80
CA PRO A 93 -17.51 3.95 -2.00
C PRO A 93 -17.06 4.58 -0.68
N CYS A 94 -15.95 5.33 -0.72
CA CYS A 94 -15.43 6.18 0.34
C CYS A 94 -15.52 7.66 -0.07
N LEU A 95 -16.26 8.47 0.68
CA LEU A 95 -16.48 9.88 0.38
C LEU A 95 -15.27 10.73 0.79
N ASP A 96 -14.54 11.26 -0.19
CA ASP A 96 -13.26 11.94 0.03
C ASP A 96 -13.34 13.48 -0.01
N VAL A 97 -14.49 14.06 -0.32
CA VAL A 97 -14.62 15.53 -0.46
C VAL A 97 -15.91 16.03 0.19
N LYS A 98 -15.83 17.18 0.87
CA LYS A 98 -16.99 17.93 1.37
C LYS A 98 -17.59 18.80 0.25
N THR A 99 -18.92 18.81 0.15
CA THR A 99 -19.68 19.76 -0.68
C THR A 99 -20.78 20.44 0.14
N THR A 100 -22.03 20.47 -0.33
CA THR A 100 -23.21 20.88 0.43
C THR A 100 -24.00 19.65 0.87
N PRO A 101 -24.78 19.70 1.97
CA PRO A 101 -25.62 18.58 2.39
C PRO A 101 -26.54 18.05 1.28
N GLU A 102 -27.18 18.95 0.53
CA GLU A 102 -28.10 18.63 -0.55
C GLU A 102 -27.40 17.89 -1.70
N ASN A 103 -26.27 18.40 -2.17
CA ASN A 103 -25.52 17.75 -3.24
C ASN A 103 -24.94 16.42 -2.75
N GLN A 104 -24.40 16.37 -1.53
CA GLN A 104 -23.84 15.15 -0.96
C GLN A 104 -24.90 14.04 -0.87
N ALA A 105 -26.09 14.36 -0.33
CA ALA A 105 -27.20 13.42 -0.26
C ALA A 105 -27.63 12.95 -1.66
N ALA A 106 -27.78 13.86 -2.62
CA ALA A 106 -28.15 13.51 -3.99
C ALA A 106 -27.12 12.58 -4.67
N ARG A 107 -25.82 12.78 -4.43
CA ARG A 107 -24.76 11.91 -4.98
C ARG A 107 -24.69 10.56 -4.27
N ILE A 108 -24.88 10.52 -2.95
CA ILE A 108 -24.99 9.25 -2.21
C ILE A 108 -26.17 8.45 -2.75
N LYS A 109 -27.34 9.07 -2.88
CA LYS A 109 -28.52 8.45 -3.49
C LYS A 109 -28.22 7.88 -4.87
N SER A 110 -27.65 8.69 -5.76
CA SER A 110 -27.34 8.26 -7.12
C SER A 110 -26.37 7.06 -7.17
N MET A 111 -25.42 6.95 -6.23
CA MET A 111 -24.54 5.79 -6.15
C MET A 111 -25.26 4.56 -5.60
N LEU A 112 -26.10 4.73 -4.57
CA LEU A 112 -26.84 3.63 -3.97
C LEU A 112 -27.91 3.06 -4.90
N ASP A 113 -28.65 3.91 -5.61
CA ASP A 113 -29.60 3.47 -6.66
C ASP A 113 -28.91 2.62 -7.73
N LYS A 114 -27.64 2.90 -8.02
CA LYS A 114 -26.87 2.20 -9.06
C LYS A 114 -26.23 0.91 -8.57
N PHE A 115 -25.77 0.87 -7.33
CA PHE A 115 -24.84 -0.16 -6.86
C PHE A 115 -25.35 -1.00 -5.69
N ALA A 116 -26.31 -0.52 -4.88
CA ALA A 116 -26.66 -1.18 -3.62
C ALA A 116 -27.25 -2.59 -3.80
N GLU A 117 -27.86 -2.88 -4.96
CA GLU A 117 -28.40 -4.20 -5.30
C GLU A 117 -27.35 -5.18 -5.84
N HIS A 118 -26.13 -4.70 -6.14
CA HIS A 118 -25.06 -5.57 -6.64
C HIS A 118 -24.66 -6.62 -5.58
N PRO A 119 -24.44 -7.89 -5.94
CA PRO A 119 -24.14 -8.96 -4.96
C PRO A 119 -22.95 -8.63 -4.06
N ASN A 120 -21.90 -8.03 -4.63
CA ASN A 120 -20.68 -7.59 -3.95
C ASN A 120 -20.78 -6.23 -3.23
N TYR A 121 -21.93 -5.55 -3.27
CA TYR A 121 -22.15 -4.37 -2.45
C TYR A 121 -22.50 -4.81 -1.00
N PRO A 122 -21.76 -4.33 0.00
CA PRO A 122 -21.96 -4.77 1.38
C PRO A 122 -23.10 -4.02 2.07
N VAL A 123 -23.89 -4.75 2.86
CA VAL A 123 -24.88 -4.21 3.79
C VAL A 123 -24.49 -4.53 5.23
N PHE A 124 -24.74 -3.58 6.14
CA PHE A 124 -24.51 -3.70 7.57
C PHE A 124 -25.79 -3.36 8.32
N ARG A 125 -26.29 -4.30 9.13
CA ARG A 125 -27.57 -4.23 9.84
C ARG A 125 -28.73 -3.85 8.90
N GLY A 126 -28.74 -4.46 7.71
CA GLY A 126 -29.74 -4.22 6.66
C GLY A 126 -29.59 -2.89 5.91
N LYS A 127 -28.54 -2.10 6.16
CA LYS A 127 -28.28 -0.80 5.52
C LYS A 127 -27.11 -0.88 4.55
N PRO A 128 -27.17 -0.28 3.35
CA PRO A 128 -26.01 -0.20 2.47
C PRO A 128 -24.90 0.62 3.12
N LEU A 129 -23.66 0.13 3.05
CA LEU A 129 -22.51 0.82 3.64
C LEU A 129 -22.02 1.99 2.78
N VAL A 130 -21.55 3.05 3.44
CA VAL A 130 -20.81 4.14 2.78
C VAL A 130 -19.66 4.57 3.70
N PHE A 131 -18.42 4.48 3.20
CA PHE A 131 -17.23 4.98 3.91
C PHE A 131 -17.06 6.48 3.72
N THR A 132 -16.33 7.12 4.63
CA THR A 132 -16.07 8.56 4.58
C THR A 132 -14.66 8.86 5.06
N TYR A 133 -13.89 9.60 4.26
CA TYR A 133 -12.58 10.10 4.68
C TYR A 133 -12.70 11.49 5.33
N THR A 134 -13.55 12.38 4.79
CA THR A 134 -13.70 13.77 5.25
C THR A 134 -14.75 13.98 6.34
N TRP A 135 -15.02 12.98 7.19
CA TRP A 135 -16.11 13.01 8.17
C TRP A 135 -16.11 14.27 9.05
N LEU A 136 -14.96 14.61 9.64
CA LEU A 136 -14.79 15.76 10.55
C LEU A 136 -14.76 17.12 9.83
N ALA A 137 -14.80 17.16 8.50
CA ALA A 137 -15.00 18.42 7.76
C ALA A 137 -16.47 18.90 7.81
N TRP A 138 -17.38 18.01 8.20
CA TRP A 138 -18.80 18.27 8.34
C TRP A 138 -19.17 18.39 9.82
N THR A 139 -20.11 19.26 10.13
CA THR A 139 -20.71 19.38 11.46
C THR A 139 -21.76 18.29 11.70
N PRO A 140 -22.11 17.97 12.96
CA PRO A 140 -23.19 17.03 13.25
C PRO A 140 -24.54 17.44 12.62
N ALA A 141 -24.84 18.74 12.59
CA ALA A 141 -26.07 19.27 11.98
C ALA A 141 -26.11 19.02 10.46
N GLU A 142 -24.98 19.16 9.77
CA GLU A 142 -24.89 18.85 8.35
C GLU A 142 -25.08 17.34 8.09
N TRP A 143 -24.49 16.47 8.92
CA TRP A 143 -24.73 15.02 8.82
C TRP A 143 -26.18 14.63 9.08
N THR A 144 -26.82 15.25 10.08
CA THR A 144 -28.26 15.09 10.34
C THR A 144 -29.06 15.48 9.10
N ARG A 145 -28.76 16.63 8.49
CA ARG A 145 -29.42 17.09 7.27
C ARG A 145 -29.23 16.10 6.10
N ILE A 146 -28.03 15.58 5.89
CA ILE A 146 -27.76 14.56 4.86
C ILE A 146 -28.62 13.30 5.08
N ARG A 147 -28.69 12.81 6.33
CA ARG A 147 -29.50 11.65 6.69
C ARG A 147 -30.99 11.89 6.50
N GLU A 148 -31.50 13.07 6.86
CA GLU A 148 -32.90 13.46 6.65
C GLU A 148 -33.27 13.45 5.17
N LEU A 149 -32.42 14.03 4.32
CA LEU A 149 -32.62 14.06 2.87
C LEU A 149 -32.67 12.65 2.28
N LEU A 150 -31.69 11.79 2.63
CA LEU A 150 -31.68 10.40 2.18
C LEU A 150 -32.89 9.62 2.67
N LYS A 151 -33.30 9.83 3.92
CA LYS A 151 -34.48 9.17 4.50
C LYS A 151 -35.78 9.61 3.82
N ALA A 152 -35.90 10.88 3.44
CA ALA A 152 -37.03 11.37 2.66
C ALA A 152 -37.15 10.67 1.30
N ASP A 153 -36.02 10.22 0.74
CA ASP A 153 -35.93 9.40 -0.47
C ASP A 153 -36.03 7.89 -0.19
N GLY A 154 -36.33 7.46 1.05
CA GLY A 154 -36.45 6.05 1.43
C GLY A 154 -35.11 5.32 1.64
N ILE A 155 -33.99 6.04 1.65
CA ILE A 155 -32.64 5.49 1.74
C ILE A 155 -32.09 5.69 3.15
N THR A 156 -31.60 4.62 3.78
CA THR A 156 -30.97 4.67 5.09
C THR A 156 -29.62 3.96 5.05
N PRO A 157 -28.51 4.65 4.69
CA PRO A 157 -27.20 4.02 4.68
C PRO A 157 -26.63 3.88 6.09
N ALA A 158 -25.71 2.93 6.25
CA ALA A 158 -24.82 2.83 7.39
C ALA A 158 -23.52 3.58 7.05
N PHE A 159 -23.23 4.66 7.80
CA PHE A 159 -22.02 5.43 7.59
C PHE A 159 -20.84 4.90 8.41
N VAL A 160 -19.70 4.76 7.73
CA VAL A 160 -18.40 4.45 8.35
C VAL A 160 -17.59 5.74 8.44
N ALA A 161 -17.48 6.27 9.65
CA ALA A 161 -16.91 7.59 9.96
C ALA A 161 -15.41 7.52 10.21
N ASN A 162 -14.62 8.30 9.46
CA ASN A 162 -13.21 8.53 9.75
C ASN A 162 -13.05 9.61 10.82
N ILE A 163 -12.71 9.21 12.04
CA ILE A 163 -12.30 10.14 13.09
C ILE A 163 -10.80 9.98 13.31
N ARG A 164 -10.03 11.03 13.07
CA ARG A 164 -8.57 11.04 13.24
C ARG A 164 -8.10 12.12 14.18
N GLY A 165 -7.13 11.79 15.02
CA GLY A 165 -6.29 12.78 15.70
C GLY A 165 -5.20 13.16 14.72
N GLY A 166 -5.27 14.38 14.18
CA GLY A 166 -4.12 14.94 13.45
C GLY A 166 -3.01 15.28 14.44
N PHE A 167 -2.53 16.51 14.44
CA PHE A 167 -1.63 17.02 15.49
C PHE A 167 -2.29 17.23 16.85
N LYS A 168 -3.59 16.94 16.96
CA LYS A 168 -4.38 17.15 18.17
C LYS A 168 -4.96 15.81 18.61
N PRO A 169 -4.91 15.52 19.92
CA PRO A 169 -5.59 14.35 20.48
C PRO A 169 -7.05 14.32 20.08
N VAL A 170 -7.56 13.12 19.79
CA VAL A 170 -9.01 12.92 19.61
C VAL A 170 -9.70 13.14 20.96
N GLY A 171 -10.51 14.18 21.05
CA GLY A 171 -11.28 14.48 22.26
C GLY A 171 -12.50 13.56 22.38
N ARG A 172 -12.71 12.97 23.56
CA ARG A 172 -13.92 12.16 23.83
C ARG A 172 -15.20 12.94 23.54
N ASP A 173 -15.28 14.19 24.00
CA ASP A 173 -16.47 15.03 23.81
C ASP A 173 -16.73 15.33 22.33
N GLU A 174 -15.67 15.54 21.53
CA GLU A 174 -15.79 15.73 20.09
C GLU A 174 -16.43 14.50 19.44
N VAL A 175 -15.95 13.28 19.74
CA VAL A 175 -16.52 12.05 19.20
C VAL A 175 -17.99 11.88 19.60
N LEU A 176 -18.32 12.19 20.85
CA LEU A 176 -19.70 12.11 21.35
C LEU A 176 -20.65 13.05 20.62
N THR A 177 -20.19 14.21 20.12
CA THR A 177 -21.04 15.10 19.31
C THR A 177 -21.48 14.49 17.98
N TYR A 178 -20.76 13.48 17.47
CA TYR A 178 -21.09 12.78 16.22
C TYR A 178 -21.74 11.40 16.44
N ILE A 179 -21.97 10.98 17.68
CA ILE A 179 -22.32 9.57 18.00
C ILE A 179 -23.59 9.09 17.29
N ASP A 180 -24.58 9.96 17.13
CA ASP A 180 -25.83 9.66 16.44
C ASP A 180 -25.71 9.75 14.91
N SER A 181 -24.62 10.35 14.42
CA SER A 181 -24.41 10.60 13.00
C SER A 181 -23.75 9.42 12.27
N PHE A 182 -23.11 8.46 12.95
CA PHE A 182 -22.46 7.29 12.32
C PHE A 182 -22.96 5.94 12.85
N ASP A 183 -22.67 4.86 12.11
CA ASP A 183 -22.99 3.48 12.49
C ASP A 183 -21.71 2.69 12.83
N VAL A 184 -20.61 3.03 12.16
CA VAL A 184 -19.29 2.42 12.32
C VAL A 184 -18.24 3.54 12.40
N LEU A 185 -17.20 3.35 13.21
CA LEU A 185 -16.10 4.30 13.38
C LEU A 185 -14.77 3.63 13.05
N TYR A 186 -13.94 4.33 12.28
CA TYR A 186 -12.54 3.98 12.03
C TYR A 186 -11.67 5.23 12.08
N SER A 187 -10.36 5.04 12.07
CA SER A 187 -9.39 6.14 12.01
C SER A 187 -8.41 5.89 10.88
N PHE A 188 -8.42 6.68 9.80
CA PHE A 188 -7.65 6.37 8.60
C PHE A 188 -6.18 6.04 8.86
N ALA A 189 -5.48 6.85 9.66
CA ALA A 189 -4.13 6.54 10.12
C ALA A 189 -3.95 7.07 11.54
N LEU A 190 -3.79 6.18 12.52
CA LEU A 190 -3.36 6.52 13.86
C LEU A 190 -1.85 6.29 13.95
N SER A 191 -1.09 7.36 14.21
CA SER A 191 0.37 7.34 14.24
C SER A 191 0.97 7.92 15.53
N GLY A 192 0.14 8.30 16.51
CA GLY A 192 0.59 8.91 17.77
C GLY A 192 1.30 10.26 17.61
N ILE A 193 1.14 10.89 16.44
CA ILE A 193 1.71 12.20 16.08
C ILE A 193 1.22 13.36 16.98
N ASP A 194 0.06 13.19 17.60
CA ASP A 194 -0.52 14.05 18.63
C ASP A 194 0.11 13.86 20.02
N ARG A 195 1.14 13.00 20.12
CA ARG A 195 1.84 12.59 21.35
C ARG A 195 0.98 11.73 22.29
N VAL A 196 -0.10 11.14 21.79
CA VAL A 196 -0.90 10.16 22.53
C VAL A 196 -0.56 8.76 22.01
N PRO A 197 -0.23 7.79 22.88
CA PRO A 197 -0.02 6.41 22.47
C PRO A 197 -1.24 5.87 21.70
N VAL A 198 -1.00 5.20 20.56
CA VAL A 198 -2.07 4.68 19.69
C VAL A 198 -3.09 3.84 20.47
N LEU A 199 -2.61 2.96 21.36
CA LEU A 199 -3.45 2.12 22.22
C LEU A 199 -4.44 2.94 23.07
N GLN A 200 -4.02 4.09 23.60
CA GLN A 200 -4.88 4.93 24.44
C GLN A 200 -6.03 5.52 23.61
N THR A 201 -5.73 6.04 22.43
CA THR A 201 -6.76 6.56 21.50
C THR A 201 -7.73 5.45 21.07
N VAL A 202 -7.21 4.28 20.72
CA VAL A 202 -7.99 3.10 20.34
C VAL A 202 -8.94 2.67 21.47
N GLN A 203 -8.45 2.59 22.71
CA GLN A 203 -9.27 2.24 23.88
C GLN A 203 -10.43 3.22 24.11
N VAL A 204 -10.17 4.53 23.97
CA VAL A 204 -11.20 5.57 24.12
C VAL A 204 -12.28 5.41 23.04
N LEU A 205 -11.87 5.28 21.78
CA LEU A 205 -12.80 5.15 20.65
C LEU A 205 -13.63 3.88 20.72
N ARG A 206 -12.98 2.75 21.06
CA ARG A 206 -13.64 1.45 21.25
C ARG A 206 -14.68 1.52 22.36
N GLU A 207 -14.33 2.12 23.50
CA GLU A 207 -15.25 2.22 24.63
C GLU A 207 -16.47 3.10 24.30
N ILE A 208 -16.27 4.23 23.60
CA ILE A 208 -17.38 5.06 23.11
C ILE A 208 -18.28 4.25 22.18
N CYS A 209 -17.71 3.54 21.20
CA CYS A 209 -18.50 2.74 20.27
C CYS A 209 -19.31 1.67 20.99
N ARG A 210 -18.68 0.95 21.93
CA ARG A 210 -19.32 -0.10 22.73
C ARG A 210 -20.47 0.43 23.58
N GLN A 211 -20.30 1.59 24.22
CA GLN A 211 -21.33 2.23 25.06
C GLN A 211 -22.57 2.67 24.26
N HIS A 212 -22.43 2.89 22.95
CA HIS A 212 -23.47 3.47 22.10
C HIS A 212 -23.91 2.55 20.95
N ASP A 213 -23.66 1.24 21.06
CA ASP A 213 -23.98 0.22 20.05
C ASP A 213 -23.48 0.59 18.62
N LYS A 214 -22.27 1.12 18.55
CA LYS A 214 -21.54 1.37 17.30
C LYS A 214 -20.45 0.34 17.13
N LEU A 215 -20.08 0.07 15.88
CA LEU A 215 -18.94 -0.78 15.58
C LEU A 215 -17.65 0.05 15.54
N TYR A 216 -16.64 -0.37 16.30
CA TYR A 216 -15.27 0.14 16.16
C TYR A 216 -14.48 -0.73 15.18
N VAL A 217 -13.68 -0.08 14.34
CA VAL A 217 -12.78 -0.72 13.37
C VAL A 217 -11.35 -0.35 13.74
N THR A 218 -10.53 -1.35 14.05
CA THR A 218 -9.10 -1.11 14.28
C THR A 218 -8.42 -0.79 12.95
N SER A 219 -7.68 0.32 12.91
CA SER A 219 -6.99 0.77 11.71
C SER A 219 -5.49 0.55 11.78
N LEU A 220 -4.92 0.05 10.69
CA LEU A 220 -3.50 -0.26 10.56
C LEU A 220 -2.90 0.58 9.42
N SER A 221 -1.77 1.23 9.70
CA SER A 221 -1.00 1.99 8.71
C SER A 221 0.46 1.55 8.74
N PRO A 222 1.10 1.30 7.58
CA PRO A 222 2.46 0.80 7.48
C PRO A 222 3.56 1.84 7.73
N GLY A 223 3.19 3.09 7.98
CA GLY A 223 4.10 4.21 7.81
C GLY A 223 3.47 5.33 7.01
N TYR A 224 4.19 6.44 6.95
CA TYR A 224 3.93 7.53 6.02
C TYR A 224 5.28 8.13 5.60
N TYR A 225 5.71 7.86 4.36
CA TYR A 225 6.86 8.57 3.78
C TYR A 225 6.46 9.92 3.17
N GLY A 226 5.15 10.19 3.16
CA GLY A 226 4.54 11.40 2.66
C GLY A 226 4.69 11.57 1.17
N ALA A 227 3.77 12.33 0.60
CA ALA A 227 3.89 12.90 -0.74
C ALA A 227 5.05 13.94 -0.78
N TRP A 228 6.21 13.57 -0.25
CA TRP A 228 7.41 14.38 -0.13
C TRP A 228 8.11 14.47 -1.47
N PHE A 229 8.09 13.37 -2.25
CA PHE A 229 8.67 13.36 -3.59
C PHE A 229 8.09 14.45 -4.49
N ASN A 230 6.78 14.72 -4.35
CA ASN A 230 6.10 15.78 -5.10
C ASN A 230 5.94 17.09 -4.31
N GLY A 231 6.58 17.21 -3.15
CA GLY A 231 6.60 18.42 -2.32
C GLY A 231 5.25 18.80 -1.70
N ARG A 232 4.25 17.91 -1.70
CA ARG A 232 2.92 18.20 -1.13
C ARG A 232 2.89 18.16 0.40
N ASN A 233 3.85 17.48 1.03
CA ASN A 233 3.95 17.42 2.48
C ASN A 233 5.41 17.20 2.91
N ASP A 234 5.81 17.81 4.03
CA ASP A 234 7.10 17.63 4.72
C ASP A 234 7.00 16.67 5.91
N PHE A 235 5.82 16.10 6.15
CA PHE A 235 5.62 15.11 7.20
C PHE A 235 6.26 13.77 6.83
N TYR A 236 7.43 13.52 7.40
CA TYR A 236 8.23 12.32 7.15
C TYR A 236 8.43 11.52 8.44
N GLN A 237 8.03 10.23 8.43
CA GLN A 237 8.19 9.33 9.57
C GLN A 237 9.03 8.07 9.22
N PRO A 238 10.35 8.22 8.98
CA PRO A 238 11.22 7.13 8.52
C PRO A 238 11.44 5.99 9.52
N HIS A 239 11.32 6.24 10.83
CA HIS A 239 11.92 5.35 11.82
C HIS A 239 11.05 4.16 12.26
N TYR A 240 9.85 3.97 11.71
CA TYR A 240 8.88 3.01 12.24
C TYR A 240 8.79 1.69 11.48
N GLY A 241 9.94 1.08 11.13
CA GLY A 241 10.06 -0.11 10.27
C GLY A 241 8.87 -1.05 10.29
N PHE A 242 8.71 -1.86 11.32
CA PHE A 242 7.46 -2.58 11.57
C PHE A 242 6.57 -1.89 12.60
N ASP A 243 7.15 -1.06 13.46
CA ASP A 243 6.50 -0.47 14.64
C ASP A 243 5.10 0.07 14.35
N GLN A 244 4.91 0.98 13.40
CA GLN A 244 3.61 1.63 13.23
C GLN A 244 2.50 0.65 12.84
N LEU A 245 2.80 -0.29 11.93
CA LEU A 245 1.83 -1.29 11.51
C LEU A 245 1.58 -2.29 12.64
N HIS A 246 2.64 -2.69 13.33
CA HIS A 246 2.61 -3.71 14.36
C HIS A 246 1.94 -3.19 15.64
N GLU A 247 2.24 -1.99 16.10
CA GLU A 247 1.57 -1.32 17.22
C GLU A 247 0.09 -1.12 16.96
N GLY A 248 -0.29 -0.72 15.74
CA GLY A 248 -1.68 -0.70 15.32
C GLY A 248 -2.35 -2.06 15.49
N PHE A 249 -1.67 -3.14 15.09
CA PHE A 249 -2.19 -4.50 15.22
C PHE A 249 -2.26 -4.95 16.69
N LEU A 250 -1.24 -4.67 17.50
CA LEU A 250 -1.22 -4.97 18.93
C LEU A 250 -2.28 -4.17 19.71
N SER A 251 -2.74 -3.04 19.18
CA SER A 251 -3.85 -2.28 19.76
C SER A 251 -5.24 -2.86 19.45
N SER A 252 -5.31 -3.81 18.50
CA SER A 252 -6.56 -4.50 18.16
C SER A 252 -7.04 -5.41 19.29
N ASP A 253 -8.36 -5.51 19.46
CA ASP A 253 -8.97 -6.48 20.38
C ASP A 253 -9.63 -7.60 19.57
N THR A 254 -9.57 -8.84 20.07
CA THR A 254 -10.30 -9.98 19.52
C THR A 254 -11.82 -9.78 19.43
N SER A 255 -12.38 -8.82 20.18
CA SER A 255 -13.79 -8.43 20.15
C SER A 255 -14.14 -7.49 19.00
N ASP A 256 -13.16 -6.74 18.49
CA ASP A 256 -13.41 -5.87 17.35
C ASP A 256 -13.89 -6.77 16.19
N GLN A 257 -14.76 -6.28 15.31
CA GLN A 257 -15.25 -7.10 14.21
C GLN A 257 -14.47 -6.85 12.92
N TRP A 258 -14.09 -5.60 12.67
CA TRP A 258 -13.44 -5.21 11.43
C TRP A 258 -12.05 -4.64 11.67
N MET A 259 -11.17 -4.82 10.69
CA MET A 259 -9.91 -4.08 10.58
C MET A 259 -9.93 -3.25 9.30
N HIS A 260 -9.18 -2.14 9.30
CA HIS A 260 -9.00 -1.28 8.13
C HIS A 260 -7.51 -1.08 7.85
N LEU A 261 -7.09 -1.27 6.61
CA LEU A 261 -5.73 -1.12 6.16
C LEU A 261 -5.58 0.17 5.34
N THR A 262 -4.58 0.98 5.67
CA THR A 262 -4.29 2.24 5.00
C THR A 262 -2.90 2.20 4.39
N SER A 263 -2.73 2.02 3.09
CA SER A 263 -3.76 1.77 2.06
C SER A 263 -3.37 0.58 1.19
N TRP A 264 -4.28 0.12 0.33
CA TRP A 264 -3.96 -0.89 -0.67
C TRP A 264 -2.90 -0.34 -1.62
N ASN A 265 -3.22 0.76 -2.34
CA ASN A 265 -2.48 1.26 -3.49
C ASN A 265 -2.15 2.77 -3.50
N ASP A 266 -2.14 3.46 -2.36
CA ASP A 266 -1.66 4.84 -2.36
C ASP A 266 -0.13 4.93 -2.41
N HIS A 267 0.41 4.78 -3.62
CA HIS A 267 1.85 4.73 -3.89
C HIS A 267 2.57 6.06 -3.66
N ASP A 268 1.83 7.17 -3.64
CA ASP A 268 2.39 8.49 -3.35
C ASP A 268 2.62 8.70 -1.85
N GLU A 269 1.96 7.90 -1.00
CA GLU A 269 2.00 8.04 0.46
C GLU A 269 2.53 6.78 1.16
N THR A 270 1.80 5.65 1.15
CA THR A 270 2.30 4.30 1.46
C THR A 270 1.27 3.23 1.05
N SER A 271 1.75 2.12 0.47
CA SER A 271 0.93 0.98 0.00
C SER A 271 1.25 -0.33 0.74
N LEU A 272 0.24 -1.18 0.91
CA LEU A 272 0.35 -2.53 1.50
C LEU A 272 0.30 -3.66 0.47
N LEU A 273 -0.10 -3.38 -0.78
CA LEU A 273 0.00 -4.37 -1.86
C LEU A 273 1.47 -4.77 -2.11
N PRO A 274 1.74 -5.80 -2.93
CA PRO A 274 3.10 -6.21 -3.23
C PRO A 274 3.88 -5.10 -3.96
N MET A 275 4.96 -4.64 -3.32
CA MET A 275 5.85 -3.61 -3.85
C MET A 275 7.30 -4.10 -3.85
N VAL A 276 8.13 -3.55 -4.72
CA VAL A 276 9.54 -3.93 -4.90
C VAL A 276 10.35 -3.86 -3.60
N PHE A 277 10.20 -2.79 -2.83
CA PHE A 277 11.01 -2.56 -1.62
C PHE A 277 10.33 -3.01 -0.32
N THR A 278 9.06 -3.38 -0.37
CA THR A 278 8.29 -3.80 0.81
C THR A 278 7.55 -5.11 0.54
N SER A 279 8.28 -6.10 0.02
CA SER A 279 7.76 -7.41 -0.36
C SER A 279 7.15 -8.19 0.82
N ALA A 280 7.54 -7.87 2.05
CA ALA A 280 7.00 -8.49 3.25
C ALA A 280 5.55 -8.10 3.56
N ASN A 281 5.07 -6.93 3.08
CA ASN A 281 3.74 -6.40 3.43
C ASN A 281 2.62 -7.43 3.19
N PRO A 282 2.56 -8.14 2.06
CA PRO A 282 1.61 -9.24 1.84
C PRO A 282 1.60 -10.32 2.92
N SER A 283 2.77 -10.76 3.38
CA SER A 283 2.86 -11.77 4.44
C SER A 283 2.36 -11.22 5.77
N ILE A 284 2.77 -10.01 6.12
CA ILE A 284 2.37 -9.35 7.37
C ILE A 284 0.85 -9.14 7.39
N THR A 285 0.29 -8.62 6.31
CA THR A 285 -1.15 -8.40 6.15
C THR A 285 -1.93 -9.71 6.27
N LEU A 286 -1.49 -10.78 5.61
CA LEU A 286 -2.12 -12.10 5.71
C LEU A 286 -2.09 -12.66 7.14
N ALA A 287 -0.95 -12.52 7.83
CA ALA A 287 -0.82 -13.00 9.20
C ALA A 287 -1.77 -12.25 10.15
N TYR A 288 -1.86 -10.93 10.04
CA TYR A 288 -2.78 -10.12 10.83
C TYR A 288 -4.24 -10.42 10.47
N ALA A 289 -4.56 -10.58 9.18
CA ALA A 289 -5.90 -10.95 8.73
C ALA A 289 -6.31 -12.33 9.25
N ASN A 290 -5.42 -13.32 9.23
CA ASN A 290 -5.70 -14.66 9.78
C ASN A 290 -5.90 -14.60 11.29
N ALA A 291 -5.02 -13.92 12.03
CA ALA A 291 -5.16 -13.75 13.47
C ALA A 291 -6.50 -13.10 13.83
N ARG A 292 -6.90 -12.08 13.08
CA ARG A 292 -8.20 -11.42 13.22
C ARG A 292 -9.36 -12.37 12.98
N LYS A 293 -9.34 -13.08 11.85
CA LYS A 293 -10.39 -14.01 11.46
C LYS A 293 -10.36 -15.32 12.27
N LYS A 294 -9.42 -15.45 13.21
CA LYS A 294 -9.17 -16.66 14.00
C LYS A 294 -8.91 -17.88 13.10
N LEU A 295 -8.24 -17.64 11.97
CA LEU A 295 -7.78 -18.67 11.06
C LEU A 295 -6.40 -19.17 11.50
N PRO A 296 -6.04 -20.42 11.20
CA PRO A 296 -4.69 -20.92 11.44
C PRO A 296 -3.61 -20.05 10.77
N PRO A 297 -2.39 -20.01 11.33
CA PRO A 297 -1.24 -19.43 10.66
C PRO A 297 -1.07 -19.94 9.22
N ALA A 298 -0.63 -19.06 8.31
CA ALA A 298 -0.51 -19.40 6.89
C ALA A 298 0.69 -20.31 6.57
N TRP A 299 1.63 -20.46 7.51
CA TRP A 299 2.87 -21.21 7.30
C TRP A 299 3.07 -22.25 8.38
N LYS A 300 3.82 -23.30 8.03
CA LYS A 300 4.25 -24.32 8.99
C LYS A 300 5.23 -23.72 10.00
N ASP A 301 6.31 -23.13 9.53
CA ASP A 301 7.37 -22.57 10.39
C ASP A 301 7.16 -21.07 10.60
N THR A 302 7.74 -20.52 11.67
CA THR A 302 7.79 -19.07 11.90
C THR A 302 8.40 -18.36 10.70
N ARG A 303 7.64 -17.47 10.05
CA ARG A 303 8.12 -16.67 8.93
C ARG A 303 8.75 -15.38 9.45
N LEU A 304 9.99 -15.10 9.08
CA LEU A 304 10.70 -13.90 9.47
C LEU A 304 10.60 -12.82 8.40
N CYS A 305 10.29 -11.61 8.83
CA CYS A 305 10.34 -10.39 8.04
C CYS A 305 11.41 -9.46 8.62
N PHE A 306 12.15 -8.77 7.77
CA PHE A 306 13.21 -7.84 8.17
C PHE A 306 12.89 -6.44 7.66
N ALA A 307 13.18 -5.42 8.48
CA ALA A 307 13.03 -4.02 8.09
C ALA A 307 14.24 -3.18 8.46
N TYR A 308 14.63 -2.27 7.57
CA TYR A 308 15.74 -1.33 7.77
C TYR A 308 15.74 -0.27 6.67
N HIS A 309 16.46 0.83 6.90
CA HIS A 309 16.60 1.88 5.91
C HIS A 309 17.40 1.43 4.70
N ARG A 310 16.85 1.66 3.50
CA ARG A 310 17.57 1.39 2.25
C ARG A 310 18.79 2.27 2.10
N GLU A 311 18.65 3.53 2.49
CA GLU A 311 19.70 4.54 2.42
C GLU A 311 19.99 5.05 3.82
N LEU A 312 21.27 5.15 4.17
CA LEU A 312 21.73 5.56 5.49
C LEU A 312 22.86 6.57 5.34
N LEU A 313 22.86 7.62 6.16
CA LEU A 313 24.01 8.50 6.31
C LEU A 313 25.03 7.82 7.24
N PRO A 314 26.28 7.56 6.81
CA PRO A 314 27.30 7.02 7.70
C PRO A 314 27.51 7.90 8.95
N GLY A 315 27.83 7.28 10.08
CA GLY A 315 27.89 7.97 11.38
C GLY A 315 26.54 8.14 12.07
N THR A 316 25.48 7.54 11.55
CA THR A 316 24.17 7.43 12.21
C THR A 316 23.93 6.02 12.73
N LEU A 317 22.83 5.83 13.46
CA LEU A 317 22.43 4.52 13.97
C LEU A 317 21.69 3.74 12.88
N LEU A 318 22.24 2.58 12.49
CA LEU A 318 21.50 1.60 11.70
C LEU A 318 20.65 0.74 12.64
N ARG A 319 19.33 0.80 12.45
CA ARG A 319 18.38 -0.14 13.06
C ARG A 319 17.99 -1.20 12.04
N ILE A 320 18.18 -2.46 12.39
CA ILE A 320 17.62 -3.61 11.67
C ILE A 320 16.60 -4.26 12.57
N GLU A 321 15.38 -4.37 12.10
CA GLU A 321 14.26 -5.00 12.81
C GLU A 321 13.97 -6.37 12.20
N ALA A 322 13.57 -7.30 13.04
CA ALA A 322 12.96 -8.57 12.65
C ALA A 322 11.57 -8.66 13.27
N LEU A 323 10.59 -9.06 12.46
CA LEU A 323 9.24 -9.42 12.88
C LEU A 323 9.02 -10.91 12.56
N ALA A 324 8.74 -11.69 13.60
CA ALA A 324 8.32 -13.08 13.48
C ALA A 324 6.80 -13.14 13.31
N LEU A 325 6.36 -13.73 12.20
CA LEU A 325 4.97 -14.07 11.96
C LEU A 325 4.73 -15.52 12.42
N PRO A 326 3.61 -15.80 13.10
CA PRO A 326 3.35 -17.11 13.66
C PRO A 326 3.32 -18.19 12.57
N GLY A 327 3.83 -19.37 12.90
CA GLY A 327 3.65 -20.61 12.16
C GLY A 327 2.86 -21.61 13.01
N THR A 328 2.53 -22.77 12.43
CA THR A 328 1.89 -23.88 13.15
C THR A 328 2.87 -24.79 13.90
N SER A 329 4.18 -24.61 13.70
CA SER A 329 5.23 -25.34 14.39
C SER A 329 5.42 -24.82 15.82
N ASP A 330 5.70 -25.73 16.76
CA ASP A 330 6.01 -25.43 18.16
C ASP A 330 7.52 -25.27 18.41
N GLU A 331 8.30 -25.09 17.34
CA GLU A 331 9.75 -24.98 17.41
C GLU A 331 10.24 -23.53 17.43
N ASN A 332 11.20 -23.25 18.31
CA ASN A 332 11.87 -21.95 18.36
C ASN A 332 12.66 -21.69 17.08
N THR A 333 12.72 -20.43 16.66
CA THR A 333 13.57 -19.99 15.55
C THR A 333 14.65 -19.05 16.08
N ALA A 334 15.91 -19.31 15.73
CA ALA A 334 17.03 -18.45 16.08
C ALA A 334 17.52 -17.67 14.85
N VAL A 335 17.90 -16.41 15.04
CA VAL A 335 18.45 -15.55 14.00
C VAL A 335 19.68 -14.83 14.51
N PHE A 336 20.77 -14.91 13.75
CA PHE A 336 22.00 -14.16 13.99
C PHE A 336 22.66 -13.85 12.65
N GLY A 337 23.77 -13.14 12.63
CA GLY A 337 24.39 -12.81 11.35
C GLY A 337 25.50 -11.78 11.44
N ARG A 338 25.66 -11.05 10.35
CA ARG A 338 26.70 -10.03 10.20
C ARG A 338 26.36 -9.05 9.09
N ILE A 339 27.01 -7.89 9.13
CA ILE A 339 27.01 -6.90 8.06
C ILE A 339 28.34 -7.01 7.32
N GLU A 340 28.29 -7.10 5.98
CA GLU A 340 29.48 -7.25 5.13
C GLU A 340 29.59 -6.16 4.06
N HIS A 341 30.81 -5.88 3.63
CA HIS A 341 31.12 -5.17 2.39
C HIS A 341 32.32 -5.85 1.72
N ASP A 342 32.17 -6.31 0.48
CA ASP A 342 33.22 -7.00 -0.29
C ASP A 342 33.95 -8.11 0.51
N GLY A 343 33.18 -8.89 1.27
CA GLY A 343 33.70 -9.98 2.11
C GLY A 343 34.33 -9.54 3.44
N LYS A 344 34.48 -8.24 3.69
CA LYS A 344 34.89 -7.69 4.99
C LYS A 344 33.68 -7.59 5.91
N ILE A 345 33.80 -8.14 7.12
CA ILE A 345 32.79 -8.00 8.17
C ILE A 345 32.89 -6.60 8.78
N LEU A 346 31.78 -5.85 8.75
CA LEU A 346 31.64 -4.52 9.31
C LEU A 346 31.05 -4.55 10.73
N ALA A 347 30.11 -5.46 10.99
CA ALA A 347 29.51 -5.67 12.31
C ALA A 347 28.92 -7.09 12.43
N THR A 348 28.70 -7.54 13.66
CA THR A 348 28.02 -8.81 13.98
C THR A 348 26.59 -8.53 14.43
N LEU A 349 25.66 -9.39 14.01
CA LEU A 349 24.28 -9.40 14.49
C LEU A 349 24.17 -10.51 15.54
N GLU A 350 24.02 -10.11 16.80
CA GLU A 350 23.87 -11.05 17.92
C GLU A 350 22.64 -11.94 17.77
N GLU A 351 22.66 -13.12 18.40
CA GLU A 351 21.56 -14.06 18.29
C GLU A 351 20.28 -13.54 18.97
N LYS A 352 19.17 -13.68 18.24
CA LYS A 352 17.81 -13.43 18.71
C LYS A 352 17.00 -14.71 18.58
N GLN A 353 16.17 -14.99 19.59
CA GLN A 353 15.33 -16.18 19.66
C GLN A 353 13.86 -15.76 19.55
N PHE A 354 13.11 -16.46 18.71
CA PHE A 354 11.70 -16.20 18.46
C PHE A 354 10.86 -17.38 18.95
N THR A 355 9.88 -17.07 19.79
CA THR A 355 8.95 -18.04 20.34
C THR A 355 7.91 -18.45 19.28
N PRO A 356 7.61 -19.74 19.12
CA PRO A 356 6.61 -20.23 18.17
C PRO A 356 5.21 -19.70 18.47
N GLY A 357 4.37 -19.63 17.44
CA GLY A 357 2.94 -19.33 17.57
C GLY A 357 2.58 -17.89 17.97
N VAL A 358 3.56 -17.00 18.19
CA VAL A 358 3.31 -15.61 18.61
C VAL A 358 3.96 -14.61 17.65
N PHE A 359 3.34 -13.43 17.54
CA PHE A 359 3.99 -12.29 16.90
C PHE A 359 5.04 -11.73 17.86
N THR A 360 6.29 -11.66 17.42
CA THR A 360 7.39 -11.11 18.22
C THR A 360 8.31 -10.28 17.36
N THR A 361 8.89 -9.24 17.95
CA THR A 361 9.88 -8.39 17.29
C THR A 361 11.23 -8.49 18.01
N ALA A 362 12.30 -8.28 17.25
CA ALA A 362 13.63 -8.07 17.77
C ALA A 362 14.35 -7.02 16.92
N GLU A 363 15.37 -6.38 17.48
CA GLU A 363 16.16 -5.40 16.75
C GLU A 363 17.65 -5.51 17.04
N TRP A 364 18.43 -5.04 16.08
CA TRP A 364 19.85 -4.78 16.19
C TRP A 364 20.09 -3.30 15.95
N LEU A 365 20.82 -2.67 16.88
CA LEU A 365 21.21 -1.27 16.81
C LEU A 365 22.72 -1.22 16.58
N LEU A 366 23.13 -0.72 15.41
CA LEU A 366 24.52 -0.74 14.97
C LEU A 366 25.02 0.69 14.73
N ASP A 367 26.16 1.02 15.33
CA ASP A 367 26.89 2.26 15.03
C ASP A 367 27.61 2.15 13.68
N THR A 368 27.43 3.15 12.83
CA THR A 368 28.01 3.22 11.49
C THR A 368 29.13 4.26 11.34
N ILE A 369 29.64 4.81 12.44
CA ILE A 369 30.76 5.80 12.43
C ILE A 369 31.96 5.29 11.63
N SER A 370 32.29 4.00 11.71
CA SER A 370 33.46 3.43 11.01
C SER A 370 33.19 3.07 9.54
N TRP A 371 31.98 3.35 9.02
CA TRP A 371 31.55 2.92 7.68
C TRP A 371 31.59 4.05 6.64
N THR A 372 32.17 5.22 6.96
CA THR A 372 32.16 6.42 6.09
C THR A 372 32.76 6.19 4.70
N GLU A 373 33.76 5.31 4.58
CA GLU A 373 34.45 5.00 3.32
C GLU A 373 33.77 3.87 2.52
N VAL A 374 32.73 3.26 3.07
CA VAL A 374 32.06 2.12 2.45
C VAL A 374 30.84 2.62 1.65
N PRO A 375 30.69 2.28 0.36
CA PRO A 375 29.55 2.75 -0.45
C PRO A 375 28.24 1.99 -0.16
N TYR A 376 28.34 0.77 0.36
CA TYR A 376 27.18 -0.05 0.71
C TYR A 376 27.53 -1.14 1.71
N ALA A 377 26.54 -1.55 2.51
CA ALA A 377 26.67 -2.62 3.48
C ALA A 377 25.57 -3.66 3.25
N THR A 378 25.91 -4.94 3.34
CA THR A 378 24.98 -6.04 3.10
C THR A 378 24.70 -6.80 4.41
N PRO A 379 23.44 -6.85 4.87
CA PRO A 379 23.07 -7.75 5.95
C PRO A 379 23.04 -9.21 5.46
N ILE A 380 23.79 -10.07 6.13
CA ILE A 380 23.79 -11.52 5.95
C ILE A 380 23.25 -12.13 7.24
N VAL A 381 22.08 -12.79 7.17
CA VAL A 381 21.46 -13.42 8.33
C VAL A 381 21.40 -14.94 8.17
N GLN A 382 21.59 -15.63 9.30
CA GLN A 382 21.50 -17.07 9.43
C GLN A 382 20.28 -17.39 10.29
N ILE A 383 19.42 -18.23 9.75
CA ILE A 383 18.17 -18.66 10.36
C ILE A 383 18.32 -20.13 10.71
N VAL A 384 18.14 -20.45 11.99
CA VAL A 384 18.25 -21.81 12.51
C VAL A 384 16.90 -22.23 13.07
N ARG A 385 16.41 -23.36 12.57
CA ARG A 385 15.21 -24.04 13.04
C ARG A 385 15.57 -25.48 13.42
N PRO A 386 15.03 -26.02 14.52
CA PRO A 386 15.24 -27.42 14.87
C PRO A 386 14.93 -28.37 13.70
N GLY A 387 15.73 -29.40 13.53
CA GLY A 387 15.53 -30.40 12.47
C GLY A 387 15.74 -29.90 11.03
N GLN A 388 16.11 -28.64 10.81
CA GLN A 388 16.37 -28.07 9.49
C GLN A 388 17.82 -27.62 9.35
N PRO A 389 18.43 -27.71 8.16
CA PRO A 389 19.72 -27.06 7.89
C PRO A 389 19.63 -25.55 8.12
N ALA A 390 20.66 -24.97 8.71
CA ALA A 390 20.76 -23.52 8.84
C ALA A 390 20.69 -22.86 7.47
N ARG A 391 19.77 -21.90 7.30
CA ARG A 391 19.61 -21.15 6.06
C ARG A 391 20.32 -19.80 6.19
N THR A 392 21.21 -19.50 5.25
CA THR A 392 21.85 -18.18 5.15
C THR A 392 21.17 -17.40 4.05
N ILE A 393 20.69 -16.20 4.36
CA ILE A 393 20.09 -15.29 3.37
C ILE A 393 20.87 -13.98 3.32
N ARG A 394 20.99 -13.44 2.10
CA ARG A 394 21.58 -12.14 1.82
C ARG A 394 20.45 -11.14 1.62
N LEU A 395 20.27 -10.21 2.55
CA LEU A 395 19.24 -9.18 2.46
C LEU A 395 19.68 -8.06 1.47
N PRO A 396 18.75 -7.27 0.91
CA PRO A 396 19.11 -6.15 0.06
C PRO A 396 20.12 -5.19 0.69
N GLU A 397 21.02 -4.65 -0.13
CA GLU A 397 22.09 -3.76 0.32
C GLU A 397 21.55 -2.45 0.89
N ILE A 398 22.17 -2.01 1.98
CA ILE A 398 22.04 -0.68 2.55
C ILE A 398 23.02 0.23 1.81
N ARG A 399 22.52 1.27 1.17
CA ARG A 399 23.35 2.29 0.50
C ARG A 399 23.81 3.32 1.52
N LEU A 400 25.11 3.51 1.60
CA LEU A 400 25.74 4.48 2.48
C LEU A 400 25.99 5.74 1.67
N ILE A 401 25.22 6.78 1.96
CA ILE A 401 25.17 8.00 1.14
C ILE A 401 25.67 9.18 1.97
N SER A 402 26.51 10.03 1.38
CA SER A 402 26.92 11.30 1.98
C SER A 402 26.07 12.46 1.43
N GLY A 403 25.73 13.42 2.28
CA GLY A 403 24.92 14.59 1.92
C GLY A 403 23.45 14.48 2.32
N TRP A 404 22.62 13.79 1.54
CA TRP A 404 21.19 13.61 1.81
C TRP A 404 20.65 12.28 1.30
N LEU A 405 19.57 11.79 1.92
CA LEU A 405 18.85 10.58 1.48
C LEU A 405 17.98 10.92 0.26
N GLN A 406 18.09 10.11 -0.80
CA GLN A 406 17.30 10.26 -2.02
C GLN A 406 16.03 9.43 -1.99
N ASN A 407 16.06 8.28 -1.34
CA ASN A 407 14.91 7.41 -1.16
C ASN A 407 14.63 7.19 0.32
N ALA A 408 13.42 7.58 0.68
CA ALA A 408 12.87 7.54 2.03
C ALA A 408 12.28 6.18 2.45
N VAL A 409 12.27 5.19 1.56
CA VAL A 409 11.61 3.90 1.81
C VAL A 409 12.41 3.07 2.80
N THR A 410 11.75 2.67 3.87
CA THR A 410 12.18 1.54 4.70
C THR A 410 11.92 0.24 3.95
N LEU A 411 12.98 -0.55 3.77
CA LEU A 411 12.85 -1.88 3.20
C LEU A 411 12.04 -2.76 4.16
N LYS A 412 11.18 -3.62 3.62
CA LYS A 412 10.48 -4.67 4.37
C LYS A 412 10.50 -5.94 3.54
N VAL A 413 11.32 -6.92 3.92
CA VAL A 413 11.53 -8.15 3.13
C VAL A 413 11.25 -9.39 3.96
N ALA A 414 10.53 -10.37 3.42
CA ALA A 414 10.39 -11.67 4.08
C ALA A 414 11.52 -12.60 3.64
N GLU A 415 11.98 -13.48 4.53
CA GLU A 415 13.05 -14.44 4.24
C GLU A 415 12.77 -15.33 3.01
N THR A 416 11.50 -15.50 2.66
CA THR A 416 11.03 -16.35 1.57
C THR A 416 10.87 -15.62 0.24
N ASP A 417 10.90 -14.29 0.26
CA ASP A 417 10.75 -13.48 -0.95
C ASP A 417 12.08 -13.34 -1.69
N LEU A 418 13.17 -13.79 -1.06
CA LEU A 418 14.52 -13.74 -1.59
C LEU A 418 14.87 -15.08 -2.24
N VAL A 419 15.26 -15.02 -3.51
CA VAL A 419 15.77 -16.17 -4.25
C VAL A 419 17.25 -16.34 -3.93
N ASP A 420 17.60 -17.49 -3.38
CA ASP A 420 19.00 -17.84 -3.11
C ASP A 420 19.75 -18.05 -4.44
N LYS A 421 21.03 -17.65 -4.51
CA LYS A 421 21.95 -17.94 -5.64
C LYS A 421 21.61 -17.27 -6.99
N VAL A 422 21.10 -16.04 -6.97
CA VAL A 422 21.15 -15.18 -8.16
C VAL A 422 22.52 -14.49 -8.20
N GLU A 423 23.33 -14.86 -9.18
CA GLU A 423 24.59 -14.17 -9.47
C GLU A 423 24.35 -13.22 -10.63
N ALA A 424 24.68 -11.93 -10.46
CA ALA A 424 24.53 -10.95 -11.52
C ALA A 424 25.72 -10.00 -11.56
N SER A 425 26.06 -9.54 -12.76
CA SER A 425 26.99 -8.45 -13.00
C SER A 425 26.32 -7.37 -13.85
N LEU A 426 26.71 -6.13 -13.62
CA LEU A 426 26.24 -4.97 -14.36
C LEU A 426 27.46 -4.15 -14.78
N ALA A 427 27.62 -3.97 -16.09
CA ALA A 427 28.57 -3.03 -16.67
C ALA A 427 27.80 -1.83 -17.22
N VAL A 428 28.12 -0.63 -16.74
CA VAL A 428 27.56 0.64 -17.26
C VAL A 428 28.68 1.46 -17.85
N SER A 429 28.48 1.97 -19.07
CA SER A 429 29.36 2.95 -19.70
C SER A 429 28.56 4.16 -20.14
N TYR A 430 29.20 5.33 -20.13
CA TYR A 430 28.60 6.58 -20.56
C TYR A 430 29.44 7.22 -21.67
N ASN A 431 28.76 7.73 -22.68
CA ASN A 431 29.38 8.53 -23.73
C ASN A 431 28.46 9.69 -24.13
N GLN A 432 28.87 10.48 -25.12
CA GLN A 432 28.10 11.64 -25.62
C GLN A 432 26.69 11.30 -26.17
N HIS A 433 26.40 10.02 -26.43
CA HIS A 433 25.13 9.54 -26.97
C HIS A 433 24.24 8.87 -25.90
N GLY A 434 24.69 8.77 -24.65
CA GLY A 434 23.90 8.23 -23.53
C GLY A 434 24.64 7.17 -22.72
N PHE A 435 23.85 6.38 -21.97
CA PHE A 435 24.35 5.26 -21.17
C PHE A 435 24.13 3.95 -21.91
N SER A 436 25.14 3.07 -21.91
CA SER A 436 25.00 1.67 -22.27
C SER A 436 25.11 0.83 -21.01
N ALA A 437 24.21 -0.13 -20.86
CA ALA A 437 24.22 -1.05 -19.73
C ALA A 437 24.15 -2.50 -20.24
N GLN A 438 25.03 -3.34 -19.72
CA GLN A 438 25.06 -4.77 -19.98
C GLN A 438 24.91 -5.50 -18.65
N CYS A 439 23.91 -6.37 -18.56
CA CYS A 439 23.74 -7.25 -17.43
C CYS A 439 24.02 -8.69 -17.85
N THR A 440 24.81 -9.42 -17.06
CA THR A 440 24.90 -10.88 -17.13
C THR A 440 24.40 -11.44 -15.82
N PHE A 441 23.70 -12.56 -15.86
CA PHE A 441 23.19 -13.19 -14.65
C PHE A 441 23.07 -14.70 -14.81
N THR A 442 23.11 -15.39 -13.68
CA THR A 442 22.74 -16.79 -13.53
C THR A 442 21.70 -16.86 -12.41
N ALA A 443 20.59 -17.53 -12.67
CA ALA A 443 19.52 -17.70 -11.71
C ALA A 443 19.02 -19.15 -11.71
N PRO A 444 18.55 -19.67 -10.56
CA PRO A 444 17.99 -21.01 -10.46
C PRO A 444 16.62 -21.13 -11.17
N GLU A 445 15.98 -20.00 -11.46
CA GLU A 445 14.66 -19.92 -12.06
C GLU A 445 14.66 -18.99 -13.28
N ASN A 446 13.65 -19.16 -14.15
CA ASN A 446 13.47 -18.28 -15.30
C ASN A 446 13.15 -16.85 -14.83
N ILE A 447 14.02 -15.91 -15.16
CA ILE A 447 13.79 -14.49 -14.89
C ILE A 447 12.85 -13.91 -15.95
N GLN A 448 11.73 -13.34 -15.51
CA GLN A 448 10.79 -12.67 -16.40
C GLN A 448 11.36 -11.34 -16.94
N ARG A 449 12.01 -10.55 -16.08
CA ARG A 449 12.68 -9.29 -16.42
C ARG A 449 13.71 -8.90 -15.37
N LEU A 450 14.66 -8.06 -15.77
CA LEU A 450 15.54 -7.34 -14.84
C LEU A 450 15.30 -5.83 -14.98
N ASP A 451 15.06 -5.15 -13.88
CA ASP A 451 14.83 -3.71 -13.87
C ASP A 451 16.13 -3.00 -13.44
N LEU A 452 16.66 -2.13 -14.30
CA LEU A 452 17.79 -1.26 -13.97
C LEU A 452 17.29 -0.04 -13.21
N TYR A 453 17.82 0.15 -12.00
CA TYR A 453 17.56 1.34 -11.21
C TYR A 453 18.76 2.28 -11.24
N ARG A 454 18.49 3.57 -11.43
CA ARG A 454 19.44 4.65 -11.12
C ARG A 454 19.00 5.27 -9.80
N ASN A 455 19.79 5.04 -8.76
CA ASN A 455 19.44 5.33 -7.37
C ASN A 455 18.14 4.60 -6.97
N ASP A 456 17.01 5.27 -7.02
CA ASP A 456 15.68 4.73 -6.73
C ASP A 456 14.73 4.70 -7.92
N ARG A 457 15.14 5.21 -9.09
CA ARG A 457 14.27 5.30 -10.26
C ARG A 457 14.54 4.15 -11.22
N PRO A 458 13.52 3.39 -11.67
CA PRO A 458 13.69 2.49 -12.78
C PRO A 458 13.99 3.30 -14.04
N VAL A 459 15.06 2.96 -14.75
CA VAL A 459 15.52 3.67 -15.95
C VAL A 459 15.54 2.79 -17.20
N ALA A 460 15.63 1.47 -17.04
CA ALA A 460 15.55 0.52 -18.14
C ALA A 460 15.06 -0.84 -17.65
N VAL A 461 14.54 -1.65 -18.57
CA VAL A 461 14.16 -3.05 -18.34
C VAL A 461 14.98 -3.90 -19.30
N PHE A 462 15.63 -4.95 -18.80
CA PHE A 462 16.27 -5.99 -19.61
C PHE A 462 15.33 -7.19 -19.73
N ASN A 463 14.90 -7.46 -20.96
CA ASN A 463 14.15 -8.65 -21.35
C ASN A 463 14.41 -8.95 -22.84
N HIS A 464 13.75 -9.96 -23.39
CA HIS A 464 13.92 -10.35 -24.80
C HIS A 464 13.60 -9.20 -25.78
N GLU A 465 12.60 -8.36 -25.48
CA GLU A 465 12.16 -7.28 -26.37
C GLU A 465 13.11 -6.08 -26.38
N THR A 466 13.82 -5.87 -25.27
CA THR A 466 14.75 -4.74 -25.09
C THR A 466 16.22 -5.12 -25.30
N ASN A 467 16.51 -6.41 -25.48
CA ASN A 467 17.87 -6.89 -25.68
C ASN A 467 18.54 -6.23 -26.90
N ALA A 468 19.72 -5.67 -26.69
CA ALA A 468 20.48 -4.90 -27.69
C ALA A 468 19.69 -3.75 -28.35
N GLN A 469 18.65 -3.23 -27.69
CA GLN A 469 17.87 -2.08 -28.16
C GLN A 469 18.27 -0.79 -27.43
N CYS A 470 18.11 0.35 -28.11
CA CYS A 470 18.09 1.66 -27.46
C CYS A 470 16.66 1.93 -26.97
N ILE A 471 16.51 2.19 -25.67
CA ILE A 471 15.22 2.44 -25.05
C ILE A 471 15.11 3.93 -24.74
N LEU A 472 13.99 4.53 -25.12
CA LEU A 472 13.61 5.88 -24.72
C LEU A 472 12.27 5.81 -23.97
N ASN A 473 12.29 6.20 -22.69
CA ASN A 473 11.08 6.39 -21.91
C ASN A 473 10.62 7.84 -22.07
N LEU A 474 9.37 8.05 -22.48
CA LEU A 474 8.78 9.38 -22.67
C LEU A 474 7.50 9.50 -21.84
N GLN A 475 7.46 10.47 -20.94
CA GLN A 475 6.25 10.92 -20.27
C GLN A 475 5.82 12.26 -20.87
N ALA A 476 4.57 12.36 -21.29
CA ALA A 476 4.00 13.59 -21.84
C ALA A 476 2.78 14.03 -21.01
N THR A 477 2.69 15.32 -20.71
CA THR A 477 1.58 15.92 -19.97
C THR A 477 1.04 17.13 -20.73
N GLY A 478 -0.28 17.29 -20.81
CA GLY A 478 -0.89 18.45 -21.47
C GLY A 478 -2.40 18.33 -21.60
N THR A 479 -3.03 19.37 -22.17
CA THR A 479 -4.47 19.42 -22.47
C THR A 479 -4.73 19.31 -23.97
N GLY A 480 -5.91 18.82 -24.37
CA GLY A 480 -6.29 18.72 -25.78
C GLY A 480 -5.80 17.44 -26.45
N THR A 481 -5.25 17.54 -27.65
CA THR A 481 -4.79 16.38 -28.43
C THR A 481 -3.27 16.28 -28.42
N CYS A 482 -2.74 15.08 -28.21
CA CYS A 482 -1.33 14.76 -28.34
C CYS A 482 -1.18 13.64 -29.38
N GLU A 483 -0.35 13.86 -30.39
CA GLU A 483 0.02 12.86 -31.37
C GLU A 483 1.55 12.75 -31.45
N ILE A 484 2.06 11.54 -31.27
CA ILE A 484 3.48 11.21 -31.36
C ILE A 484 3.65 10.28 -32.54
N ASN A 485 4.39 10.73 -33.56
CA ASN A 485 4.73 9.95 -34.75
C ASN A 485 6.23 9.62 -34.73
N LEU A 486 6.56 8.33 -34.58
CA LEU A 486 7.94 7.86 -34.62
C LEU A 486 8.40 7.68 -36.07
N LYS A 487 9.52 8.32 -36.42
CA LYS A 487 10.18 8.14 -37.73
C LYS A 487 11.06 6.89 -37.77
N ASN A 488 11.78 6.63 -36.68
CA ASN A 488 12.70 5.52 -36.51
C ASN A 488 12.41 4.82 -35.17
N GLY A 489 12.31 3.50 -35.18
CA GLY A 489 11.99 2.69 -34.00
C GLY A 489 10.53 2.22 -33.96
N LYS A 490 10.12 1.71 -32.80
CA LYS A 490 8.77 1.22 -32.53
C LYS A 490 8.35 1.54 -31.09
N ILE A 491 7.05 1.70 -30.88
CA ILE A 491 6.41 1.81 -29.57
C ILE A 491 6.35 0.41 -28.97
N LEU A 492 7.12 0.17 -27.91
CA LEU A 492 7.07 -1.07 -27.14
C LEU A 492 5.81 -1.10 -26.24
N TYR A 493 5.60 -0.01 -25.52
CA TYR A 493 4.50 0.15 -24.57
C TYR A 493 4.05 1.61 -24.56
N ALA A 494 2.76 1.84 -24.40
CA ALA A 494 2.20 3.17 -24.17
C ALA A 494 0.91 3.03 -23.37
N ASP A 495 0.81 3.80 -22.29
CA ASP A 495 -0.35 3.93 -21.44
C ASP A 495 -0.87 5.37 -21.45
N ARG A 496 -2.13 5.52 -21.04
CA ARG A 496 -2.73 6.82 -20.79
C ARG A 496 -3.54 6.73 -19.52
N LYS A 497 -3.33 7.70 -18.64
CA LYS A 497 -4.13 7.81 -17.42
C LYS A 497 -5.63 7.82 -17.74
N PHE A 498 -6.38 6.94 -17.09
CA PHE A 498 -7.83 6.76 -17.22
C PHE A 498 -8.34 6.35 -18.60
N SER A 499 -7.49 5.80 -19.47
CA SER A 499 -7.90 5.31 -20.78
C SER A 499 -7.07 4.09 -21.20
N GLN A 500 -7.70 3.15 -21.89
CA GLN A 500 -7.04 1.94 -22.36
C GLN A 500 -6.57 2.08 -23.79
N ARG A 501 -5.53 1.32 -24.14
CA ARG A 501 -5.06 1.20 -25.51
C ARG A 501 -6.19 0.73 -26.43
N GLY A 502 -6.38 1.44 -27.54
CA GLY A 502 -7.36 1.10 -28.57
C GLY A 502 -8.74 1.73 -28.35
N LYS A 503 -8.95 2.48 -27.26
CA LYS A 503 -10.16 3.30 -27.10
C LYS A 503 -10.15 4.48 -28.08
N PRO A 504 -11.31 5.05 -28.45
CA PRO A 504 -11.38 6.17 -29.40
C PRO A 504 -10.52 7.37 -29.00
N ASP A 505 -10.36 7.58 -27.69
CA ASP A 505 -9.59 8.66 -27.09
C ASP A 505 -8.11 8.32 -26.87
N PHE A 506 -7.69 7.06 -27.04
CA PHE A 506 -6.29 6.62 -26.94
C PHE A 506 -5.94 5.47 -27.91
N GLN A 507 -5.29 5.82 -29.01
CA GLN A 507 -4.93 4.87 -30.08
C GLN A 507 -3.42 4.70 -30.16
N VAL A 508 -2.95 3.45 -30.20
CA VAL A 508 -1.52 3.11 -30.24
C VAL A 508 -1.26 2.07 -31.33
N THR A 509 -0.46 2.46 -32.33
CA THR A 509 0.09 1.54 -33.34
C THR A 509 1.58 1.27 -33.06
N ALA A 510 2.26 0.54 -33.94
CA ALA A 510 3.70 0.33 -33.79
C ALA A 510 4.51 1.64 -33.80
N ASN A 511 4.04 2.68 -34.48
CA ASN A 511 4.83 3.91 -34.69
C ASN A 511 4.07 5.20 -34.33
N VAL A 512 2.80 5.11 -33.91
CA VAL A 512 1.98 6.28 -33.59
C VAL A 512 1.25 6.10 -32.26
N VAL A 513 1.31 7.13 -31.40
CA VAL A 513 0.41 7.32 -30.26
C VAL A 513 -0.50 8.52 -30.56
N ARG A 514 -1.82 8.35 -30.43
CA ARG A 514 -2.80 9.43 -30.48
C ARG A 514 -3.61 9.45 -29.20
N SER A 515 -3.67 10.60 -28.56
CA SER A 515 -4.37 10.82 -27.29
C SER A 515 -5.25 12.05 -27.43
N TYR A 516 -6.56 11.90 -27.32
CA TYR A 516 -7.54 12.96 -27.55
C TYR A 516 -8.23 13.39 -26.27
N GLY A 517 -8.56 14.68 -26.16
CA GLY A 517 -9.34 15.19 -25.03
C GLY A 517 -8.59 15.11 -23.68
N ASN A 518 -7.27 15.22 -23.71
CA ASN A 518 -6.43 15.27 -22.51
C ASN A 518 -6.83 16.45 -21.63
N ARG A 519 -6.83 16.23 -20.31
CA ARG A 519 -7.16 17.24 -19.30
C ARG A 519 -6.09 17.22 -18.21
N ALA A 520 -5.91 18.35 -17.55
CA ALA A 520 -5.06 18.41 -16.37
C ALA A 520 -5.57 17.44 -15.30
N TRP A 521 -4.66 16.68 -14.69
CA TRP A 521 -4.98 15.67 -13.69
C TRP A 521 -5.26 16.29 -12.30
N THR A 522 -4.57 17.37 -11.96
CA THR A 522 -4.90 18.13 -10.75
C THR A 522 -6.21 18.87 -10.99
N PRO A 523 -7.22 18.64 -10.16
CA PRO A 523 -8.39 19.50 -10.18
C PRO A 523 -7.94 20.91 -9.79
N ASN A 524 -8.30 21.90 -10.60
CA ASN A 524 -8.48 23.25 -10.09
C ASN A 524 -9.63 23.27 -9.08
#